data_AF-E1X5I8-F1
#
_entry.id   AF-E1X5I8-F1
#
_cell.length_a   1.000
_cell.length_b   1.000
_cell.length_c   1.000
_cell.angle_alpha   90.00
_cell.angle_beta   90.00
_cell.angle_gamma   90.00
#
_symmetry.space_group_name_H-M   'P 1'
#
loop_
_entity.id
_entity.type
_entity.pdbx_description
1 polymer ?
#
loop_
_entity_poly.entity_id
_entity_poly.type
_entity_poly.pdbx_seq_one_letter_code
_entity_poly.pdbx_strand_id
1 'polypeptide(L)'
;MFNCMIKIIFAYIFFIFQCFGNYVEFPKLYTRAEMKLISKNEFKQILTEASNALPLKKNFPPQKPGEVATIRHEWKDAGAALHEIAQIIKVNQHHTTSGLKFLRNCAKNRRIRTEFAAICLTHYSVFYKTHNKGKINKREFPQEVVNLSSFITD
;
A
#
# COMPACT_ATOMS: atom_id res chain seq x y z
N MET A 1 42.33 -6.90 -27.36
CA MET A 1 40.91 -6.49 -27.58
C MET A 1 39.88 -7.52 -27.08
N PHE A 2 40.18 -8.83 -27.10
CA PHE A 2 39.23 -9.89 -26.73
C PHE A 2 38.70 -9.82 -25.28
N ASN A 3 39.56 -9.49 -24.30
CA ASN A 3 39.18 -9.37 -22.88
C ASN A 3 38.23 -8.20 -22.58
N CYS A 4 38.10 -7.21 -23.47
CA CYS A 4 37.20 -6.07 -23.27
C CYS A 4 35.76 -6.42 -23.70
N MET A 5 35.61 -7.15 -24.82
CA MET A 5 34.30 -7.61 -25.30
C MET A 5 33.62 -8.58 -24.32
N ILE A 6 34.38 -9.48 -23.70
CA ILE A 6 33.84 -10.44 -22.73
C ILE A 6 33.25 -9.71 -21.50
N LYS A 7 33.92 -8.66 -21.01
CA LYS A 7 33.43 -7.85 -19.88
C LYS A 7 32.12 -7.12 -20.20
N ILE A 8 31.97 -6.63 -21.42
CA ILE A 8 30.74 -5.95 -21.87
C ILE A 8 29.57 -6.95 -21.92
N ILE A 9 29.82 -8.17 -22.41
CA ILE A 9 28.79 -9.23 -22.47
C ILE A 9 28.33 -9.62 -21.07
N PHE A 10 29.24 -9.81 -20.11
CA PHE A 10 28.87 -10.11 -18.72
C PHE A 10 28.11 -8.96 -18.05
N ALA A 11 28.50 -7.71 -18.32
CA ALA A 11 27.77 -6.54 -17.82
C ALA A 11 26.34 -6.48 -18.39
N TYR A 12 26.17 -6.82 -19.67
CA TYR A 12 24.86 -6.84 -20.33
C TYR A 12 23.96 -7.97 -19.80
N ILE A 13 24.51 -9.16 -19.57
CA ILE A 13 23.79 -10.29 -18.95
C ILE A 13 23.35 -9.93 -17.54
N PHE A 14 24.22 -9.29 -16.74
CA PHE A 14 23.88 -8.85 -15.39
C PHE A 14 22.77 -7.79 -15.39
N PHE A 15 22.79 -6.86 -16.36
CA PHE A 15 21.73 -5.86 -16.54
C PHE A 15 20.40 -6.50 -16.95
N ILE A 16 20.41 -7.48 -17.84
CA ILE A 16 19.20 -8.20 -18.26
C ILE A 16 18.61 -8.98 -17.08
N PHE A 17 19.44 -9.67 -16.28
CA PHE A 17 18.98 -10.39 -15.09
C PHE A 17 18.40 -9.47 -14.00
N GLN A 18 18.93 -8.24 -13.85
CA GLN A 18 18.36 -7.24 -12.92
C GLN A 18 16.97 -6.75 -13.37
N CYS A 19 16.69 -6.73 -14.68
CA CYS A 19 15.39 -6.31 -15.23
C CYS A 19 14.29 -7.39 -15.15
N PHE A 20 14.64 -8.66 -14.91
CA PHE A 20 13.68 -9.74 -14.67
C PHE A 20 13.44 -10.02 -13.18
N GLY A 21 13.77 -9.05 -12.31
CA GLY A 21 13.43 -9.10 -10.89
C GLY A 21 11.92 -9.14 -10.68
N ASN A 22 11.39 -10.37 -10.59
CA ASN A 22 10.06 -10.73 -10.10
C ASN A 22 8.91 -9.89 -10.67
N TYR A 23 8.39 -10.30 -11.83
CA TYR A 23 6.99 -10.04 -12.16
C TYR A 23 6.14 -10.84 -11.16
N VAL A 24 5.88 -10.24 -10.00
CA VAL A 24 4.87 -10.73 -9.07
C VAL A 24 3.56 -10.11 -9.52
N GLU A 25 2.60 -10.96 -9.85
CA GLU A 25 1.23 -10.53 -10.09
C GLU A 25 0.73 -9.87 -8.80
N PHE A 26 0.60 -8.55 -8.83
CA PHE A 26 0.17 -7.76 -7.68
C PHE A 26 -1.36 -7.80 -7.59
N PRO A 27 -1.95 -8.08 -6.41
CA PRO A 27 -1.31 -8.33 -5.11
C PRO A 27 -0.98 -9.83 -4.90
N LYS A 28 0.19 -10.12 -4.32
CA LYS A 28 0.56 -11.48 -3.90
C LYS A 28 -0.17 -11.85 -2.63
N LEU A 29 -1.02 -12.88 -2.67
CA LEU A 29 -1.69 -13.37 -1.47
C LEU A 29 -0.71 -14.16 -0.58
N TYR A 30 -0.09 -13.48 0.38
CA TYR A 30 0.77 -14.12 1.38
C TYR A 30 -0.06 -14.97 2.36
N THR A 31 0.45 -16.16 2.68
CA THR A 31 -0.02 -16.93 3.81
C THR A 31 0.43 -16.31 5.12
N ARG A 32 -0.24 -16.66 6.23
CA ARG A 32 0.14 -16.19 7.56
C ARG A 32 1.57 -16.58 7.97
N ALA A 33 2.05 -17.73 7.50
CA ALA A 33 3.41 -18.18 7.76
C ALA A 33 4.42 -17.29 7.02
N GLU A 34 4.17 -16.99 5.75
CA GLU A 34 5.03 -16.09 4.98
C GLU A 34 5.04 -14.68 5.56
N MET A 35 3.88 -14.13 5.94
CA MET A 35 3.79 -12.78 6.52
C MET A 35 4.67 -12.60 7.78
N LYS A 36 4.83 -13.66 8.58
CA LYS A 36 5.71 -13.64 9.75
C LYS A 36 7.20 -13.60 9.40
N LEU A 37 7.56 -14.10 8.23
CA LEU A 37 8.94 -14.23 7.75
C LEU A 37 9.36 -13.09 6.81
N ILE A 38 8.42 -12.25 6.36
CA ILE A 38 8.69 -11.11 5.49
C ILE A 38 9.84 -10.26 6.04
N SER A 39 10.86 -10.05 5.20
CA SER A 39 12.00 -9.22 5.53
C SER A 39 11.66 -7.73 5.50
N LYS A 40 12.49 -6.88 6.10
CA LYS A 40 12.32 -5.42 6.03
C LYS A 40 12.37 -4.87 4.59
N ASN A 41 13.20 -5.45 3.74
CA ASN A 41 13.34 -5.02 2.34
C ASN A 41 12.11 -5.41 1.52
N GLU A 42 11.63 -6.64 1.70
CA GLU A 42 10.41 -7.12 1.07
C GLU A 42 9.20 -6.29 1.53
N PHE A 43 9.08 -6.02 2.83
CA PHE A 43 7.99 -5.17 3.30
C PHE A 43 8.06 -3.76 2.71
N LYS A 44 9.25 -3.17 2.56
CA LYS A 44 9.42 -1.88 1.89
C LYS A 44 8.97 -1.92 0.42
N GLN A 45 9.22 -3.03 -0.27
CA GLN A 45 8.75 -3.23 -1.64
C GLN A 45 7.22 -3.30 -1.69
N ILE A 46 6.59 -4.09 -0.81
CA ILE A 46 5.12 -4.18 -0.69
C ILE A 46 4.50 -2.79 -0.47
N LEU A 47 5.06 -1.99 0.44
CA LEU A 47 4.59 -0.62 0.67
C LEU A 47 4.71 0.27 -0.57
N THR A 48 5.77 0.08 -1.37
CA THR A 48 6.04 0.87 -2.57
C THR A 48 5.05 0.50 -3.67
N GLU A 49 4.83 -0.79 -3.91
CA GLU A 49 3.87 -1.30 -4.88
C GLU A 49 2.44 -0.88 -4.53
N ALA A 50 2.05 -1.05 -3.26
CA ALA A 50 0.76 -0.56 -2.76
C ALA A 50 0.61 0.95 -2.96
N SER A 51 1.65 1.75 -2.70
CA SER A 51 1.59 3.20 -2.94
C SER A 51 1.35 3.53 -4.42
N ASN A 52 1.96 2.78 -5.33
CA ASN A 52 1.87 3.02 -6.77
C ASN A 52 0.53 2.57 -7.36
N ALA A 53 -0.09 1.53 -6.77
CA ALA A 53 -1.40 1.02 -7.17
C ALA A 53 -2.57 1.90 -6.69
N LEU A 54 -2.34 2.85 -5.78
CA LEU A 54 -3.42 3.66 -5.21
C LEU A 54 -4.08 4.56 -6.26
N PRO A 55 -5.42 4.47 -6.44
CA PRO A 55 -6.10 5.27 -7.45
C PRO A 55 -6.13 6.75 -7.06
N LEU A 56 -5.74 7.59 -8.01
CA LEU A 56 -5.68 9.04 -7.83
C LEU A 56 -6.98 9.71 -8.31
N LYS A 57 -7.47 10.71 -7.57
CA LYS A 57 -8.67 11.49 -7.93
C LYS A 57 -8.57 12.11 -9.33
N LYS A 58 -7.36 12.49 -9.78
CA LYS A 58 -7.12 13.03 -11.13
C LYS A 58 -7.50 12.03 -12.23
N ASN A 59 -7.25 10.74 -11.99
CA ASN A 59 -7.49 9.68 -12.97
C ASN A 59 -8.93 9.15 -12.90
N PHE A 60 -9.58 9.36 -11.75
CA PHE A 60 -10.91 8.85 -11.44
C PHE A 60 -11.75 9.96 -10.80
N PRO A 61 -12.28 10.90 -11.61
CA PRO A 61 -13.11 11.98 -11.10
C PRO A 61 -14.42 11.43 -10.50
N PRO A 62 -15.07 12.20 -9.61
CA PRO A 62 -16.38 11.84 -9.08
C PRO A 62 -17.39 11.61 -10.20
N GLN A 63 -18.23 10.59 -10.03
CA GLN A 63 -19.34 10.35 -10.94
C GLN A 63 -20.42 11.43 -10.78
N LYS A 64 -21.12 11.72 -11.87
CA LYS A 64 -22.25 12.65 -11.83
C LYS A 64 -23.46 11.98 -11.18
N PRO A 65 -24.35 12.75 -10.52
CA PRO A 65 -25.60 12.22 -9.99
C PRO A 65 -26.40 11.48 -11.07
N GLY A 66 -26.83 10.25 -10.78
CA GLY A 66 -27.59 9.40 -11.71
C GLY A 66 -26.73 8.49 -12.61
N GLU A 67 -25.40 8.60 -12.59
CA GLU A 67 -24.52 7.65 -13.27
C GLU A 67 -24.37 6.34 -12.45
N VAL A 68 -24.27 5.20 -13.15
CA VAL A 68 -24.02 3.90 -12.52
C VAL A 68 -22.56 3.83 -12.07
N ALA A 69 -22.34 3.38 -10.83
CA ALA A 69 -21.01 3.14 -10.29
C ALA A 69 -20.21 2.15 -11.16
N THR A 70 -19.12 2.63 -11.76
CA THR A 70 -18.18 1.76 -12.48
C THR A 70 -17.09 1.32 -11.52
N ILE A 71 -17.14 0.06 -11.12
CA ILE A 71 -16.08 -0.57 -10.33
C ILE A 71 -14.98 -0.99 -11.29
N ARG A 72 -13.74 -0.55 -11.02
CA ARG A 72 -12.57 -0.92 -11.81
C ARG A 72 -11.81 -2.04 -11.14
N HIS A 73 -11.25 -2.97 -11.91
CA HIS A 73 -10.49 -4.10 -11.34
C HIS A 73 -9.29 -3.65 -10.51
N GLU A 74 -8.58 -2.61 -10.95
CA GLU A 74 -7.45 -2.01 -10.24
C GLU A 74 -7.79 -1.50 -8.82
N TRP A 75 -9.07 -1.23 -8.55
CA TRP A 75 -9.54 -0.84 -7.22
C TRP A 75 -9.58 -2.02 -6.25
N LYS A 76 -9.90 -3.21 -6.76
CA LYS A 76 -9.86 -4.45 -5.98
C LYS A 76 -8.44 -4.72 -5.51
N ASP A 77 -7.47 -4.57 -6.41
CA ASP A 77 -6.06 -4.87 -6.15
C ASP A 77 -5.46 -3.86 -5.17
N ALA A 78 -5.74 -2.57 -5.35
CA ALA A 78 -5.34 -1.53 -4.42
C ALA A 78 -5.95 -1.75 -3.02
N GLY A 79 -7.23 -2.14 -2.94
CA GLY A 79 -7.90 -2.42 -1.67
C GLY A 79 -7.32 -3.65 -0.97
N ALA A 80 -7.07 -4.73 -1.72
CA ALA A 80 -6.46 -5.94 -1.22
C ALA A 80 -5.03 -5.69 -0.69
N ALA A 81 -4.22 -4.91 -1.39
CA ALA A 81 -2.88 -4.56 -0.95
C ALA A 81 -2.86 -3.77 0.36
N LEU A 82 -3.78 -2.81 0.53
CA LEU A 82 -3.94 -2.09 1.80
C LEU A 82 -4.31 -3.04 2.95
N HIS A 83 -5.18 -4.00 2.68
CA HIS A 83 -5.57 -5.02 3.65
C HIS A 83 -4.41 -5.96 4.00
N GLU A 84 -3.61 -6.33 3.01
CA GLU A 84 -2.45 -7.20 3.19
C GLU A 84 -1.39 -6.57 4.07
N ILE A 85 -1.08 -5.28 3.86
CA ILE A 85 -0.20 -4.50 4.75
C ILE A 85 -0.70 -4.55 6.19
N ALA A 86 -2.02 -4.38 6.39
CA ALA A 86 -2.65 -4.49 7.69
C ALA A 86 -2.49 -5.89 8.31
N GLN A 87 -2.63 -6.96 7.53
CA GLN A 87 -2.41 -8.33 8.03
C GLN A 87 -0.95 -8.59 8.39
N ILE A 88 0.01 -8.11 7.58
CA ILE A 88 1.44 -8.27 7.84
C ILE A 88 1.79 -7.62 9.18
N ILE A 89 1.42 -6.35 9.40
CA ILE A 89 1.75 -5.66 10.66
C ILE A 89 1.01 -6.23 11.88
N LYS A 90 -0.13 -6.89 11.69
CA LYS A 90 -0.85 -7.59 12.75
C LYS A 90 -0.07 -8.81 13.24
N VAL A 91 0.58 -9.54 12.34
CA VAL A 91 1.27 -10.81 12.68
C VAL A 91 2.78 -10.67 12.84
N ASN A 92 3.36 -9.58 12.33
CA ASN A 92 4.78 -9.28 12.39
C ASN A 92 5.01 -7.85 12.93
N GLN A 93 5.26 -7.76 14.24
CA GLN A 93 5.36 -6.48 14.94
C GLN A 93 6.58 -5.64 14.52
N HIS A 94 7.60 -6.25 13.92
CA HIS A 94 8.78 -5.54 13.42
C HIS A 94 8.43 -4.52 12.32
N HIS A 95 7.31 -4.73 11.63
CA HIS A 95 6.83 -3.89 10.53
C HIS A 95 5.76 -2.88 10.95
N THR A 96 5.30 -2.91 12.20
CA THR A 96 4.21 -2.06 12.68
C THR A 96 4.50 -0.57 12.50
N THR A 97 5.70 -0.11 12.84
CA THR A 97 6.06 1.32 12.75
C THR A 97 6.03 1.83 11.31
N SER A 98 6.64 1.10 10.36
CA SER A 98 6.66 1.48 8.95
C SER A 98 5.28 1.36 8.31
N GLY A 99 4.51 0.31 8.62
CA GLY A 99 3.15 0.13 8.12
C GLY A 99 2.18 1.18 8.65
N LEU A 100 2.22 1.50 9.95
CA LEU A 100 1.43 2.60 10.53
C LEU A 100 1.77 3.95 9.89
N LYS A 101 3.06 4.23 9.66
CA LYS A 101 3.50 5.44 8.97
C LYS A 101 2.94 5.51 7.54
N PHE A 102 3.00 4.40 6.81
CA PHE A 102 2.41 4.30 5.48
C PHE A 102 0.90 4.58 5.50
N LEU A 103 0.14 3.86 6.34
CA LEU A 103 -1.32 4.01 6.42
C LEU A 103 -1.73 5.43 6.80
N ARG A 104 -1.03 6.07 7.76
CA ARG A 104 -1.25 7.47 8.13
C ARG A 104 -1.01 8.41 6.96
N ASN A 105 0.10 8.23 6.23
CA ASN A 105 0.43 9.08 5.08
C ASN A 105 -0.56 8.90 3.94
N CYS A 106 -0.98 7.67 3.66
CA CYS A 106 -2.04 7.35 2.70
C CYS A 106 -3.35 8.06 3.06
N ALA A 107 -3.80 7.96 4.32
CA ALA A 107 -5.02 8.59 4.80
C ALA A 107 -5.00 10.14 4.71
N LYS A 108 -3.83 10.76 4.85
CA LYS A 108 -3.66 12.21 4.74
C LYS A 108 -3.57 12.72 3.29
N ASN A 109 -3.35 11.83 2.32
CA ASN A 109 -3.06 12.22 0.96
C ASN A 109 -4.34 12.60 0.19
N ARG A 110 -4.55 13.91 0.01
CA ARG A 110 -5.71 14.48 -0.71
C ARG A 110 -5.79 14.09 -2.19
N ARG A 111 -4.71 13.59 -2.78
CA ARG A 111 -4.66 13.16 -4.19
C ARG A 111 -5.24 11.77 -4.40
N ILE A 112 -5.21 10.91 -3.38
CA ILE A 112 -5.76 9.56 -3.43
C ILE A 112 -7.28 9.65 -3.37
N ARG A 113 -7.97 8.75 -4.07
CA ARG A 113 -9.42 8.59 -3.95
C ARG A 113 -9.85 8.43 -2.48
N THR A 114 -10.92 9.13 -2.11
CA THR A 114 -11.37 9.24 -0.72
C THR A 114 -11.63 7.88 -0.08
N GLU A 115 -12.15 6.92 -0.84
CA GLU A 115 -12.46 5.56 -0.40
C GLU A 115 -11.20 4.82 0.08
N PHE A 116 -10.11 4.91 -0.68
CA PHE A 116 -8.85 4.26 -0.36
C PHE A 116 -8.13 4.95 0.80
N ALA A 117 -8.17 6.28 0.82
CA ALA A 117 -7.69 7.04 1.97
C ALA A 117 -8.48 6.69 3.25
N ALA A 118 -9.79 6.41 3.14
CA ALA A 118 -10.63 5.98 4.26
C ALA A 118 -10.33 4.55 4.71
N ILE A 119 -10.02 3.63 3.79
CA ILE A 119 -9.51 2.29 4.13
C ILE A 119 -8.18 2.42 4.90
N CYS A 120 -7.26 3.27 4.40
CA CYS A 120 -6.00 3.54 5.09
C CYS A 120 -6.23 4.10 6.50
N LEU A 121 -7.15 5.07 6.66
CA LEU A 121 -7.48 5.65 7.96
C LEU A 121 -8.11 4.62 8.90
N THR A 122 -8.97 3.75 8.38
CA THR A 122 -9.60 2.67 9.13
C THR A 122 -8.56 1.71 9.71
N HIS A 123 -7.65 1.20 8.86
CA HIS A 123 -6.58 0.32 9.33
C HIS A 123 -5.61 1.05 10.27
N TYR A 124 -5.17 2.26 9.93
CA TYR A 124 -4.33 3.08 10.82
C TYR A 124 -4.98 3.22 12.20
N SER A 125 -6.28 3.49 12.24
CA SER A 125 -7.00 3.75 13.49
C SER A 125 -7.04 2.54 14.40
N VAL A 126 -7.35 1.37 13.83
CA VAL A 126 -7.38 0.11 14.57
C VAL A 126 -6.01 -0.17 15.20
N PHE A 127 -4.94 -0.14 14.40
CA PHE A 127 -3.61 -0.49 14.89
C PHE A 127 -3.02 0.58 15.81
N TYR A 128 -3.29 1.87 15.56
CA TYR A 128 -2.83 2.93 16.44
C TYR A 128 -3.45 2.80 17.84
N LYS A 129 -4.74 2.48 17.94
CA LYS A 129 -5.40 2.22 19.23
C LYS A 129 -4.84 0.97 19.91
N THR A 130 -4.67 -0.14 19.19
CA THR A 130 -4.19 -1.40 19.80
C THR A 130 -2.74 -1.31 20.27
N HIS A 131 -1.88 -0.57 19.55
CA HIS A 131 -0.45 -0.49 19.88
C HIS A 131 -0.08 0.70 20.76
N ASN A 132 -0.67 1.87 20.52
CA ASN A 132 -0.27 3.11 21.21
C ASN A 132 -1.29 3.60 22.25
N LYS A 133 -2.48 2.96 22.34
CA LYS A 133 -3.57 3.31 23.28
C LYS A 133 -3.98 4.80 23.25
N GLY A 134 -3.66 5.52 22.17
CA GLY A 134 -3.90 6.94 22.02
C GLY A 134 -5.20 7.24 21.29
N LYS A 135 -5.70 8.47 21.46
CA LYS A 135 -6.79 9.01 20.65
C LYS A 135 -6.24 9.55 19.32
N ILE A 136 -7.03 9.40 18.27
CA ILE A 136 -6.68 9.86 16.94
C ILE A 136 -7.15 11.29 16.79
N ASN A 137 -6.24 12.19 16.44
CA ASN A 137 -6.60 13.55 16.11
C ASN A 137 -7.23 13.59 14.70
N LYS A 138 -8.56 13.55 14.63
CA LYS A 138 -9.32 13.54 13.36
C LYS A 138 -9.00 14.76 12.48
N ARG A 139 -8.59 15.89 13.08
CA ARG A 139 -8.26 17.14 12.36
C ARG A 139 -7.03 17.01 11.45
N GLU A 140 -6.21 15.97 11.63
CA GLU A 140 -5.06 15.73 10.76
C GLU A 140 -5.42 15.14 9.39
N PHE A 141 -6.64 14.66 9.23
CA PHE A 141 -7.10 13.94 8.03
C PHE A 141 -8.15 14.78 7.28
N PRO A 142 -8.28 14.61 5.95
CA PRO A 142 -9.35 15.26 5.20
C PRO A 142 -10.73 14.87 5.75
N GLN A 143 -11.64 15.84 5.85
CA GLN A 143 -12.93 15.62 6.49
C GLN A 143 -13.75 14.55 5.75
N GLU A 144 -13.68 14.53 4.42
CA GLU A 144 -14.36 13.51 3.61
C GLU A 144 -13.85 12.09 3.88
N VAL A 145 -12.57 11.96 4.26
CA VAL A 145 -11.96 10.68 4.61
C VAL A 145 -12.46 10.25 5.99
N VAL A 146 -12.48 11.18 6.96
CA VAL A 146 -13.00 10.94 8.31
C VAL A 146 -14.47 10.52 8.28
N ASN A 147 -15.30 11.20 7.48
CA ASN A 147 -16.72 10.91 7.36
C ASN A 147 -16.98 9.51 6.79
N LEU A 148 -16.11 9.02 5.91
CA LEU A 148 -16.27 7.73 5.24
C LEU A 148 -15.67 6.56 6.04
N SER A 149 -14.80 6.83 7.02
CA SER A 149 -14.11 5.76 7.75
C SER A 149 -14.96 5.24 8.90
N SER A 150 -15.27 3.94 8.85
CA SER A 150 -16.29 3.28 9.66
C SER A 150 -15.92 3.09 11.14
N PHE A 151 -14.65 3.26 11.53
CA PHE A 151 -14.15 2.89 12.87
C PHE A 151 -13.47 4.02 13.65
N ILE A 152 -13.62 5.28 13.24
CA ILE A 152 -13.10 6.41 14.03
C ILE A 152 -14.07 6.75 15.18
N THR A 153 -14.28 5.78 16.07
CA THR A 153 -14.92 6.02 17.36
C THR A 153 -13.93 6.72 18.29
N ASP A 154 -14.42 7.62 19.14
CA ASP A 154 -13.58 8.36 20.11
C ASP A 154 -13.12 7.51 21.30
#